data_AF-A0A7V9EV21-F1
#
_entry.id   AF-A0A7V9EV21-F1
#
_cell.length_a   1.000
_cell.length_b   1.000
_cell.length_c   1.000
_cell.angle_alpha   90.00
_cell.angle_beta   90.00
_cell.angle_gamma   90.00
#
_symmetry.space_group_name_H-M   'P 1'
#
loop_
_entity.id
_entity.type
_entity.pdbx_description
1 polymer ?
#
loop_
_entity_poly.entity_id
_entity_poly.type
_entity_poly.pdbx_seq_one_letter_code
_entity_poly.pdbx_strand_id
1 'polypeptide(L)' 'MPSFDIVSEIDKQEIDNALNQARKELATRFDFKGTVAEIEFEKDQIVLTAEDAS' A
#
# COMPACT_ATOMS: atom_id res chain seq x y z
N MET A 1 -40.02 11.21 2.06
CA MET A 1 -39.53 10.09 2.89
C MET A 1 -38.02 10.07 2.69
N PRO A 2 -37.21 10.35 3.72
CA PRO A 2 -35.76 10.36 3.55
C PRO A 2 -35.21 8.95 3.36
N SER A 3 -34.24 8.80 2.46
CA SER A 3 -33.46 7.59 2.22
C SER A 3 -31.98 7.94 2.19
N PHE A 4 -31.12 6.95 2.40
CA PHE A 4 -29.67 7.07 2.28
C PHE A 4 -29.11 5.79 1.66
N ASP A 5 -27.92 5.89 1.06
CA ASP A 5 -27.27 4.78 0.38
C ASP A 5 -26.22 4.13 1.28
N ILE A 6 -26.12 2.80 1.20
CA ILE A 6 -25.04 2.02 1.81
C ILE A 6 -24.02 1.77 0.71
N VAL A 7 -22.80 2.28 0.89
CA VAL A 7 -21.69 2.13 -0.06
C VAL A 7 -20.48 1.51 0.62
N SER A 8 -19.66 0.82 -0.17
CA SER A 8 -18.35 0.32 0.22
C SER A 8 -17.33 0.92 -0.75
N GLU A 9 -16.93 2.15 -0.45
CA GLU A 9 -16.00 2.92 -1.26
C GLU A 9 -14.78 3.27 -0.41
N ILE A 10 -13.63 3.35 -1.07
CA ILE A 10 -12.36 3.66 -0.43
C ILE A 10 -11.90 5.02 -0.96
N ASP A 11 -11.42 5.88 -0.06
CA ASP A 11 -10.84 7.16 -0.45
C ASP A 11 -9.44 6.93 -1.06
N LYS A 12 -9.29 7.27 -2.34
CA LYS A 12 -8.02 7.12 -3.08
C LYS A 12 -6.88 7.93 -2.46
N GLN A 13 -7.19 9.08 -1.87
CA GLN A 13 -6.20 9.94 -1.24
C GLN A 13 -5.69 9.32 0.07
N GLU A 14 -6.57 8.65 0.82
CA GLU A 14 -6.18 7.86 1.99
C GLU A 14 -5.33 6.63 1.61
N ILE A 15 -5.65 5.97 0.49
CA ILE A 15 -4.80 4.88 -0.05
C ILE A 15 -3.40 5.42 -0.39
N ASP A 16 -3.31 6.52 -1.12
CA ASP A 16 -2.01 7.12 -1.48
C ASP A 16 -1.18 7.49 -0.24
N ASN A 17 -1.82 8.05 0.79
CA ASN A 17 -1.16 8.35 2.06
C ASN A 17 -0.64 7.08 2.74
N ALA A 18 -1.46 6.03 2.82
CA ALA A 18 -1.09 4.76 3.43
C ALA A 18 0.08 4.09 2.70
N LEU A 19 0.05 4.08 1.37
CA LEU A 19 1.13 3.52 0.54
C LEU A 19 2.44 4.29 0.71
N ASN A 20 2.38 5.62 0.75
CA ASN A 20 3.57 6.44 0.96
C ASN A 20 4.17 6.21 2.36
N GLN A 21 3.33 5.99 3.37
CA GLN A 21 3.81 5.61 4.71
C GLN A 21 4.46 4.24 4.70
N ALA A 22 3.82 3.24 4.08
CA ALA A 22 4.36 1.89 3.97
C ALA A 22 5.72 1.86 3.25
N ARG A 23 5.86 2.61 2.16
CA ARG A 23 7.13 2.78 1.42
C ARG A 23 8.23 3.41 2.27
N LYS A 24 7.89 4.43 3.07
CA LYS A 24 8.85 5.05 4.00
C LYS A 24 9.31 4.06 5.06
N GLU A 25 8.39 3.30 5.64
CA GLU A 25 8.72 2.29 6.64
C GLU A 25 9.62 1.21 6.06
N LEU A 26 9.29 0.70 4.87
CA LEU A 26 10.10 -0.27 4.13
C LEU A 26 11.54 0.23 3.91
N ALA A 27 11.71 1.48 3.51
CA ALA A 27 13.04 2.08 3.30
C ALA A 27 13.88 2.20 4.58
N THR A 28 13.24 2.23 5.75
CA THR A 28 13.92 2.36 7.05
C THR A 28 14.18 1.04 7.76
N ARG A 29 13.62 -0.06 7.25
CA ARG A 29 13.74 -1.38 7.86
C ARG A 29 15.10 -2.03 7.56
N PHE A 30 15.84 -2.34 8.61
CA PHE A 30 17.20 -2.89 8.50
C PHE A 30 17.23 -4.29 7.87
N ASP A 31 16.20 -5.08 8.11
CA ASP A 31 16.04 -6.44 7.58
C ASP A 31 15.78 -6.48 6.05
N PHE A 32 15.33 -5.37 5.47
CA PHE A 32 15.22 -5.19 4.02
C PHE A 32 16.44 -4.47 3.40
N LYS A 33 17.47 -4.16 4.20
CA LYS A 33 18.61 -3.42 3.70
C LYS A 33 19.42 -4.27 2.72
N GLY A 34 19.41 -3.86 1.45
CA GLY A 34 20.17 -4.53 0.38
C GLY A 34 19.42 -5.68 -0.29
N THR A 35 18.15 -5.92 0.05
CA THR A 35 17.25 -6.80 -0.69
C THR A 35 16.35 -5.97 -1.61
N VAL A 36 15.87 -6.56 -2.71
CA VAL A 36 14.84 -5.92 -3.54
C VAL A 36 13.49 -6.13 -2.86
N ALA A 37 12.88 -5.04 -2.40
CA ALA A 37 11.50 -5.02 -1.89
C ALA A 37 10.76 -3.77 -2.37
N GLU A 38 9.54 -3.92 -2.86
CA GLU A 38 8.77 -2.87 -3.52
C GLU A 38 7.27 -2.95 -3.24
N ILE A 39 6.63 -1.78 -3.23
CA ILE A 39 5.18 -1.60 -3.03
C ILE A 39 4.65 -0.72 -4.17
N GLU A 40 3.85 -1.31 -5.05
CA GLU A 40 3.24 -0.64 -6.20
C GLU A 40 1.72 -0.57 -6.07
N PHE A 41 1.13 0.48 -6.65
CA PHE A 41 -0.32 0.64 -6.72
C PHE A 41 -0.75 0.66 -8.18
N GLU A 42 -1.33 -0.43 -8.61
CA GLU A 42 -1.75 -0.67 -9.99
C GLU A 42 -3.27 -0.67 -10.08
N LYS A 43 -3.83 0.43 -10.59
CA LYS A 43 -5.28 0.63 -10.74
C LYS A 43 -6.01 0.51 -9.40
N ASP A 44 -6.47 -0.69 -9.06
CA ASP A 44 -7.23 -1.03 -7.85
C ASP A 44 -6.56 -2.17 -7.06
N GLN A 45 -5.28 -2.42 -7.30
CA GLN A 45 -4.51 -3.48 -6.65
C GLN A 45 -3.21 -2.93 -6.07
N ILE A 46 -2.81 -3.49 -4.93
CA ILE A 46 -1.51 -3.23 -4.33
C ILE A 46 -0.64 -4.45 -4.62
N VAL A 47 0.44 -4.24 -5.35
CA VAL A 47 1.40 -5.29 -5.71
C VAL A 47 2.60 -5.17 -4.77
N LEU A 48 2.96 -6.29 -4.14
CA LEU A 48 4.08 -6.39 -3.21
C LEU A 48 5.09 -7.37 -3.79
N THR A 49 6.32 -6.91 -3.96
CA THR A 49 7.43 -7.71 -4.47
C THR A 49 8.54 -7.73 -3.43
N ALA A 50 9.11 -8.90 -3.14
CA ALA A 50 10.27 -9.04 -2.27
C ALA A 50 11.12 -10.24 -2.71
N GLU A 51 12.44 -10.07 -2.69
CA GLU A 51 13.37 -11.19 -2.83
C GLU A 51 13.29 -12.12 -1.62
N ASP A 52 13.34 -13.42 -1.88
CA ASP A 52 13.41 -14.42 -0.82
C ASP A 52 14.78 -14.37 -0.14
N ALA A 53 14.79 -14.35 1.18
CA ALA A 53 16.01 -14.33 1.98
C ALA A 53 16.57 -15.75 2.12
N SER A 54 16.99 -16.34 1.00
CA SER A 54 17.64 -17.66 0.95
C SER A 54 19.16 -17.57 1.07
#